data_AF-A0A535NW24-F1
#
_entry.id   AF-A0A535NW24-F1
#
_cell.length_a   1.000
_cell.length_b   1.000
_cell.length_c   1.000
_cell.angle_alpha   90.00
_cell.angle_beta   90.00
_cell.angle_gamma   90.00
#
_symmetry.space_group_name_H-M   'P 1'
#
loop_
_entity.id
_entity.type
_entity.pdbx_description
1 polymer ?
#
loop_
_entity_poly.entity_id
_entity_poly.type
_entity_poly.pdbx_seq_one_letter_code
_entity_poly.pdbx_strand_id
1 'polypeptide(L)'
;LAIRVGGHNFEISAPLEMRRAFRLNGHDVQDVVVELALPDPQLWSPWSHGEPARYRAELEITADERRSASLRETFGIREVGLQTRAEGWTFAVNGRSMFMRGANYFSEFFLDAAAEESLKSDLELAQQANM
;
A
#
# COMPACT_ATOMS: atom_id res chain seq x y z
N LEU A 1 -0.60 20.19 -9.56
CA LEU A 1 -0.60 18.81 -9.05
C LEU A 1 -0.95 17.85 -10.17
N ALA A 2 -0.16 16.81 -10.37
CA ALA A 2 -0.49 15.68 -11.22
C ALA A 2 -0.38 14.39 -10.40
N ILE A 3 -1.35 13.50 -10.54
CA ILE A 3 -1.33 12.15 -9.96
C ILE A 3 -1.49 11.15 -11.10
N ARG A 4 -0.64 10.14 -11.13
CA ARG A 4 -0.78 8.96 -11.99
C ARG A 4 -0.79 7.72 -11.14
N VAL A 5 -1.79 6.85 -11.32
CA VAL A 5 -1.92 5.57 -10.65
C VAL A 5 -1.90 4.45 -11.69
N GLY A 6 -0.99 3.50 -11.54
CA GLY A 6 -0.88 2.33 -12.43
C GLY A 6 -0.61 1.05 -11.67
N GLY A 7 -0.64 -0.09 -12.36
CA GLY A 7 -0.20 -1.36 -11.81
C GLY A 7 1.30 -1.36 -11.53
N HIS A 8 1.72 -1.89 -10.38
CA HIS A 8 3.12 -2.00 -9.99
C HIS A 8 3.72 -3.36 -10.36
N ASN A 9 3.00 -4.45 -10.08
CA ASN A 9 3.39 -5.83 -10.37
C ASN A 9 2.42 -6.56 -11.29
N PHE A 10 1.51 -5.82 -11.94
CA PHE A 10 0.57 -6.32 -12.94
C PHE A 10 0.30 -5.22 -13.97
N GLU A 11 -0.23 -5.59 -15.13
CA GLU A 11 -0.60 -4.63 -16.18
C GLU A 11 -2.02 -4.11 -15.98
N ILE A 12 -2.20 -2.79 -16.14
CA ILE A 12 -3.50 -2.14 -16.17
C ILE A 12 -3.74 -1.57 -17.57
N SER A 13 -4.93 -1.79 -18.13
CA SER A 13 -5.26 -1.36 -19.50
C SER A 13 -5.24 0.15 -19.67
N ALA A 14 -5.59 0.91 -18.64
CA ALA A 14 -5.49 2.36 -18.62
C ALA A 14 -5.09 2.83 -17.21
N PRO A 15 -3.91 3.45 -17.05
CA PRO A 15 -3.55 4.08 -15.77
C PRO A 15 -4.49 5.26 -15.51
N LEU A 16 -4.83 5.46 -14.25
CA LEU A 16 -5.65 6.60 -13.84
C LEU A 16 -4.75 7.83 -13.74
N GLU A 17 -5.16 8.91 -14.40
CA GLU A 17 -4.46 10.20 -14.37
C GLU A 17 -5.39 11.32 -13.94
N MET A 18 -4.88 12.21 -13.10
CA MET A 18 -5.61 13.38 -12.64
C MET A 18 -4.66 14.56 -12.51
N ARG A 19 -5.13 15.73 -12.94
CA ARG A 19 -4.42 16.99 -12.76
C ARG A 19 -5.33 17.98 -12.06
N ARG A 20 -4.77 18.66 -11.06
CA ARG A 20 -5.45 19.70 -10.31
C ARG A 20 -4.53 20.91 -10.15
N ALA A 21 -5.07 22.08 -10.43
CA ALA A 21 -4.44 23.35 -10.09
C ALA A 21 -5.02 23.86 -8.77
N PHE A 22 -4.17 24.48 -7.98
CA PHE A 22 -4.55 25.21 -6.77
C PHE A 22 -3.60 26.40 -6.62
N ARG A 23 -4.01 27.39 -5.82
CA ARG A 23 -3.23 28.59 -5.54
C ARG A 23 -2.90 28.61 -4.05
N LEU A 24 -1.62 28.79 -3.74
CA LEU A 24 -1.13 29.04 -2.40
C LEU A 24 -0.58 30.47 -2.36
N ASN A 25 -0.92 31.24 -1.34
CA ASN A 25 -0.23 32.51 -1.09
C ASN A 25 1.04 32.25 -0.26
N GLY A 26 1.87 33.29 -0.10
CA GLY A 26 3.07 33.18 0.73
C GLY A 26 2.70 32.78 2.16
N HIS A 27 3.42 31.80 2.71
CA HIS A 27 3.20 31.23 4.04
C HIS A 27 1.89 30.45 4.25
N ASP A 28 1.08 30.24 3.19
CA ASP A 28 -0.10 29.40 3.29
C ASP A 28 0.28 27.90 3.40
N VAL A 29 -0.48 27.19 4.22
CA VAL A 29 -0.49 25.71 4.27
C VAL A 29 -1.91 25.26 3.96
N GLN A 30 -2.05 24.35 3.00
CA GLN A 30 -3.35 23.85 2.56
C GLN A 30 -3.31 22.33 2.38
N ASP A 31 -4.28 21.65 2.98
CA ASP A 31 -4.56 20.24 2.68
C ASP A 31 -5.36 20.14 1.38
N VAL A 32 -4.82 19.41 0.41
CA VAL A 32 -5.46 19.18 -0.89
C VAL A 32 -5.91 17.73 -0.96
N VAL A 33 -7.20 17.49 -0.70
CA VAL A 33 -7.82 16.16 -0.86
C VAL A 33 -8.14 15.91 -2.33
N VAL A 34 -7.74 14.75 -2.84
CA VAL A 34 -8.10 14.28 -4.17
C VAL A 34 -8.70 12.88 -4.03
N GLU A 35 -9.91 12.72 -4.55
CA GLU A 35 -10.60 11.44 -4.62
C GLU A 35 -10.45 10.86 -6.02
N LEU A 36 -10.08 9.58 -6.09
CA LEU A 36 -9.86 8.85 -7.33
C LEU A 36 -10.69 7.57 -7.27
N ALA A 37 -11.48 7.32 -8.31
CA ALA A 37 -12.26 6.10 -8.44
C ALA A 37 -11.55 5.15 -9.40
N LEU A 38 -11.20 3.96 -8.92
CA LEU A 38 -10.70 2.85 -9.74
C LEU A 38 -11.83 1.85 -9.93
N PRO A 39 -12.54 1.85 -11.08
CA PRO A 39 -13.54 0.84 -11.34
C PRO A 39 -12.87 -0.52 -11.48
N ASP A 40 -13.47 -1.55 -10.87
CA ASP A 40 -13.01 -2.94 -10.91
C ASP A 40 -11.52 -3.12 -10.53
N PRO A 41 -11.11 -2.75 -9.31
CA PRO A 41 -9.71 -2.83 -8.90
C PRO A 41 -9.29 -4.30 -8.70
N GLN A 42 -8.06 -4.63 -9.14
CA GLN A 42 -7.43 -5.88 -8.73
C GLN A 42 -7.05 -5.79 -7.26
N LEU A 43 -7.66 -6.64 -6.45
CA LEU A 43 -7.47 -6.61 -5.00
C LEU A 43 -6.15 -7.27 -4.62
N TRP A 44 -5.44 -6.65 -3.68
CA TRP A 44 -4.32 -7.27 -3.00
C TRP A 44 -4.82 -8.46 -2.17
N SER A 45 -4.14 -9.60 -2.27
CA SER A 45 -4.38 -10.77 -1.43
C SER A 45 -3.11 -11.19 -0.69
N PRO A 46 -3.22 -11.82 0.49
CA PRO A 46 -2.09 -12.47 1.14
C PRO A 46 -1.48 -13.54 0.22
N TRP A 47 -0.17 -13.75 0.31
CA TRP A 47 0.57 -14.68 -0.55
C TRP A 47 -0.01 -16.10 -0.59
N SER A 48 -0.61 -16.55 0.51
CA SER A 48 -1.19 -17.89 0.66
C SER A 48 -2.60 -18.02 0.04
N HIS A 49 -3.20 -16.91 -0.41
CA HIS A 49 -4.61 -16.85 -0.83
C HIS A 49 -4.81 -16.18 -2.20
N GLY A 50 -3.74 -15.74 -2.86
CA GLY A 50 -3.76 -15.14 -4.18
C GLY A 50 -2.55 -14.25 -4.42
N GLU A 51 -2.63 -13.46 -5.49
CA GLU A 51 -1.56 -12.53 -5.84
C GLU A 51 -1.62 -11.25 -4.99
N PRO A 52 -0.47 -10.75 -4.49
CA PRO A 52 -0.39 -9.47 -3.80
C PRO A 52 -0.39 -8.34 -4.83
N ALA A 53 -1.52 -8.12 -5.51
CA ALA A 53 -1.68 -7.05 -6.50
C ALA A 53 -1.39 -5.69 -5.86
N ARG A 54 -0.43 -4.96 -6.44
CA ARG A 54 0.03 -3.66 -5.95
C ARG A 54 -0.06 -2.63 -7.07
N TYR A 55 -0.50 -1.44 -6.70
CA TYR A 55 -0.51 -0.24 -7.52
C TYR A 55 0.67 0.65 -7.15
N ARG A 56 1.05 1.53 -8.06
CA ARG A 56 1.98 2.62 -7.84
C ARG A 56 1.27 3.95 -8.10
N ALA A 57 1.27 4.83 -7.11
CA ALA A 57 0.87 6.22 -7.27
C ALA A 57 2.12 7.09 -7.43
N GLU A 58 2.13 7.94 -8.44
CA GLU A 58 3.15 8.95 -8.69
C GLU A 58 2.50 10.33 -8.61
N LEU A 59 2.98 11.15 -7.68
CA LEU A 59 2.55 12.52 -7.46
C LEU A 59 3.62 13.47 -7.96
N GLU A 60 3.23 14.48 -8.73
CA GLU A 60 4.11 15.58 -9.13
C GLU A 60 3.47 16.93 -8.81
N ILE A 61 4.24 17.79 -8.14
CA ILE A 61 3.88 19.18 -7.87
C ILE A 61 4.74 20.06 -8.75
N THR A 62 4.08 20.90 -9.56
CA THR A 62 4.72 21.89 -10.43
C THR A 62 4.31 23.27 -9.95
N ALA A 63 5.27 24.18 -9.81
CA ALA A 63 5.08 25.60 -9.51
C ALA A 63 5.91 26.41 -10.52
N ASP A 64 5.32 27.45 -11.12
CA ASP A 64 5.97 28.28 -12.14
C ASP A 64 6.65 27.47 -13.25
N GLU A 65 5.92 26.47 -13.77
CA GLU A 65 6.38 25.54 -14.82
C GLU A 65 7.59 24.66 -14.44
N ARG A 66 8.02 24.69 -13.17
CA ARG A 66 9.11 23.86 -12.65
C ARG A 66 8.59 22.83 -11.66
N ARG A 67 9.16 21.62 -11.70
CA ARG A 67 8.87 20.59 -10.71
C ARG A 67 9.37 21.04 -9.35
N SER A 68 8.46 21.19 -8.40
CA SER A 68 8.73 21.57 -7.01
C SER A 68 8.95 20.34 -6.13
N ALA A 69 8.11 19.31 -6.28
CA ALA A 69 8.20 18.07 -5.50
C ALA A 69 7.65 16.87 -6.26
N SER A 70 8.08 15.67 -5.87
CA SER A 70 7.54 14.41 -6.36
C SER A 70 7.50 13.36 -5.26
N LEU A 71 6.46 12.53 -5.26
CA LEU A 71 6.32 11.39 -4.37
C LEU A 71 5.95 10.15 -5.17
N ARG A 72 6.47 8.99 -4.77
CA ARG A 72 6.08 7.68 -5.32
C ARG A 72 5.70 6.78 -4.17
N GLU A 73 4.49 6.23 -4.24
CA GLU A 73 3.93 5.37 -3.21
C GLU A 73 3.48 4.05 -3.85
N THR A 74 3.77 2.93 -3.20
CA THR A 74 3.26 1.61 -3.61
C THR A 74 2.21 1.16 -2.61
N PHE A 75 1.03 0.75 -3.09
CA PHE A 75 -0.09 0.37 -2.22
C PHE A 75 -0.88 -0.81 -2.79
N GLY A 76 -1.62 -1.50 -1.94
CA GLY A 76 -2.52 -2.59 -2.33
C GLY A 76 -3.95 -2.29 -1.88
N ILE A 77 -4.92 -2.42 -2.78
CA ILE A 77 -6.35 -2.19 -2.48
C ILE A 77 -6.91 -3.48 -1.88
N ARG A 78 -7.40 -3.41 -0.64
CA ARG A 78 -8.00 -4.55 0.05
C ARG A 78 -8.97 -4.09 1.12
N GLU A 79 -9.93 -4.95 1.44
CA GLU A 79 -10.72 -4.83 2.66
C GLU A 79 -10.13 -5.75 3.73
N VAL A 80 -9.98 -5.24 4.96
CA VAL A 80 -9.57 -6.04 6.12
C VAL A 80 -10.66 -5.94 7.17
N GLY A 81 -11.21 -7.09 7.57
CA GLY A 81 -12.26 -7.20 8.57
C GLY A 81 -11.81 -8.01 9.77
N LEU A 82 -12.15 -7.53 10.97
CA LEU A 82 -12.00 -8.28 12.21
C LEU A 82 -13.34 -8.25 12.95
N GLN A 83 -14.00 -9.40 13.02
CA GLN A 83 -15.24 -9.56 13.78
C GLN A 83 -14.90 -10.18 15.13
N THR A 84 -15.16 -9.44 16.21
CA THR A 84 -14.90 -9.90 17.59
C THR A 84 -16.20 -10.30 18.27
N ARG A 85 -16.18 -11.41 19.01
CA ARG A 85 -17.28 -11.94 19.82
C ARG A 85 -16.74 -12.39 21.19
N ALA A 86 -17.63 -12.74 22.12
CA ALA A 86 -17.22 -13.18 23.46
C ALA A 86 -16.33 -14.45 23.39
N GLU A 87 -16.62 -15.32 22.42
CA GLU A 87 -15.96 -16.59 22.19
C GLU A 87 -14.68 -16.52 21.33
N GLY A 88 -14.34 -15.36 20.76
CA GLY A 88 -13.15 -15.20 19.93
C GLY A 88 -13.32 -14.18 18.81
N TRP A 89 -12.54 -14.35 17.75
CA TRP A 89 -12.54 -13.42 16.61
C TRP A 89 -12.43 -14.15 15.27
N THR A 90 -12.93 -13.51 14.22
CA THR A 90 -12.79 -13.97 12.83
C THR A 90 -12.14 -12.86 12.03
N PHE A 91 -11.01 -13.18 11.41
CA PHE A 91 -10.27 -12.29 10.53
C PHE A 91 -10.62 -12.60 9.07
N ALA A 92 -10.83 -11.58 8.27
CA ALA A 92 -11.16 -11.71 6.86
C ALA A 92 -10.40 -10.68 6.02
N VAL A 93 -10.01 -11.09 4.81
CA VAL A 93 -9.48 -10.21 3.78
C VAL A 93 -10.35 -10.33 2.54
N ASN A 94 -10.79 -9.20 1.98
CA ASN A 94 -11.68 -9.13 0.82
C ASN A 94 -12.94 -10.01 1.00
N GLY A 95 -13.57 -9.94 2.18
CA GLY A 95 -14.75 -10.73 2.53
C GLY A 95 -14.50 -12.22 2.78
N ARG A 96 -13.28 -12.75 2.57
CA ARG A 96 -12.93 -14.15 2.80
C ARG A 96 -12.33 -14.34 4.19
N SER A 97 -13.04 -15.08 5.05
CA SER A 97 -12.52 -15.48 6.37
C SER A 97 -11.30 -16.38 6.23
N MET A 98 -10.28 -16.15 7.04
CA MET A 98 -9.05 -16.95 7.03
C MET A 98 -8.53 -17.25 8.44
N PHE A 99 -7.94 -18.44 8.59
CA PHE A 99 -7.22 -18.81 9.80
C PHE A 99 -5.81 -18.20 9.76
N MET A 100 -5.48 -17.35 10.72
CA MET A 100 -4.15 -16.74 10.80
C MET A 100 -3.13 -17.78 11.27
N ARG A 101 -2.10 -18.01 10.45
CA ARG A 101 -0.93 -18.82 10.78
C ARG A 101 0.26 -17.88 10.87
N GLY A 102 1.08 -18.04 11.90
CA GLY A 102 2.21 -17.14 12.09
C GLY A 102 2.91 -17.33 13.42
N ALA A 103 3.81 -16.40 13.69
CA ALA A 103 4.57 -16.30 14.91
C ALA A 103 4.64 -14.84 15.36
N ASN A 104 5.06 -14.61 16.60
CA ASN A 104 5.45 -13.27 17.03
C ASN A 104 6.83 -12.96 16.43
N TYR A 105 6.97 -11.78 15.84
CA TYR A 105 8.20 -11.36 15.18
C TYR A 105 9.02 -10.42 16.07
N PHE A 106 10.32 -10.64 16.09
CA PHE A 106 11.31 -9.73 16.64
C PHE A 106 12.55 -9.82 15.75
N SER A 107 13.08 -8.68 15.31
CA SER A 107 14.29 -8.62 14.49
C SER A 107 15.53 -8.71 15.38
N GLU A 108 16.11 -7.55 15.71
CA GLU A 108 17.32 -7.38 16.51
C GLU A 108 17.02 -6.51 17.73
N PHE A 109 17.79 -6.70 18.81
CA PHE A 109 17.68 -5.84 19.99
C PHE A 109 18.14 -4.41 19.71
N PHE A 110 19.18 -4.27 18.90
CA PHE A 110 19.66 -2.99 18.40
C PHE A 110 19.09 -2.76 17.01
N LEU A 111 18.10 -1.87 16.89
CA LEU A 111 17.35 -1.68 15.64
C LEU A 111 18.22 -1.16 14.48
N ASP A 112 19.33 -0.51 14.77
CA ASP A 112 20.34 -0.10 13.79
C ASP A 112 21.15 -1.28 13.22
N ALA A 113 21.15 -2.44 13.90
CA ALA A 113 21.75 -3.67 13.42
C ALA A 113 20.80 -4.51 12.54
N ALA A 114 19.51 -4.17 12.49
CA ALA A 114 18.53 -4.87 11.66
C ALA A 114 18.75 -4.55 10.16
N ALA A 115 19.62 -5.33 9.53
CA ALA A 115 19.99 -5.16 8.13
C ALA A 115 18.90 -5.68 7.18
N GLU A 116 18.84 -5.12 5.97
CA GLU A 116 17.87 -5.54 4.93
C GLU A 116 17.95 -7.04 4.62
N GLU A 117 19.15 -7.60 4.59
CA GLU A 117 19.37 -9.03 4.32
C GLU A 117 18.75 -9.93 5.41
N SER A 118 18.90 -9.58 6.70
CA SER A 118 18.33 -10.39 7.78
C SER A 118 16.81 -10.31 7.80
N LEU A 119 16.25 -9.10 7.64
CA LEU A 119 14.80 -8.89 7.54
C LEU A 119 14.21 -9.67 6.36
N LYS A 120 14.91 -9.71 5.22
CA LYS A 120 14.49 -10.48 4.05
C LYS A 120 14.52 -11.98 4.33
N SER A 121 15.60 -12.48 4.93
CA SER A 121 15.72 -13.89 5.31
C SER A 121 14.61 -14.33 6.28
N ASP A 122 14.24 -13.48 7.24
CA ASP A 122 13.14 -13.74 8.16
C ASP A 122 11.79 -13.88 7.44
N LEU A 123 11.50 -12.99 6.48
CA LEU A 123 10.28 -13.04 5.68
C LEU A 123 10.24 -14.28 4.77
N GLU A 124 11.38 -14.65 4.18
CA GLU A 124 11.51 -15.87 3.39
C GLU A 124 11.30 -17.13 4.25
N LEU A 125 11.85 -17.16 5.46
CA LEU A 125 11.65 -18.26 6.41
C LEU A 125 10.17 -18.36 6.81
N ALA A 126 9.51 -17.24 7.12
CA ALA A 126 8.08 -17.23 7.45
C ALA A 126 7.23 -17.77 6.28
N GLN A 127 7.53 -17.37 5.04
CA GLN A 127 6.85 -17.87 3.86
C GLN A 127 7.08 -19.39 3.67
N GLN A 128 8.31 -19.87 3.81
CA GLN A 128 8.66 -21.29 3.71
C GLN A 128 7.97 -22.13 4.80
N ALA A 129 7.73 -21.55 5.98
CA ALA A 129 6.98 -22.16 7.06
C ALA A 129 5.45 -22.12 6.86
N ASN A 130 4.97 -21.64 5.70
CA ASN A 130 3.56 -21.46 5.40
C ASN A 130 2.80 -20.57 6.40
N MET A 131 3.47 -19.54 6.93
CA MET A 131 2.81 -18.48 7.71
C MET A 131 1.94 -17.63 6.80
#